data_AF-A0A7K4F804-F1
#
_entry.id   AF-A0A7K4F804-F1
#
_cell.length_a   1.000
_cell.length_b   1.000
_cell.length_c   1.000
_cell.angle_alpha   90.00
_cell.angle_beta   90.00
_cell.angle_gamma   90.00
#
_symmetry.space_group_name_H-M   'P 1'
#
loop_
_entity.id
_entity.type
_entity.pdbx_description
1 polymer ?
#
loop_
_entity_poly.entity_id
_entity_poly.type
_entity_poly.pdbx_seq_one_letter_code
_entity_poly.pdbx_strand_id
1 'polypeptide(L)'
;MDKQKLKVNFESENLEVDYVSFKFQDLENSERIKLANYFYEIGFNSYQESGKLKEPIRNPMFITSKNRYQIVFVIDNSRWPGTLLKFTGANAACFYSLVQKKLINWDLFSDAILGRFDLVYSRTNNPKVDKISGYVFLHNCHKKLHLSNQNAYFEKNNRGLMLKIGNRRSDQHSRIYEEMNTLRFELEMKKTFIKKYHTLL
;
A
#
# COMPACT_ATOMS: atom_id res chain seq x y z
N MET A 1 31.87 4.23 -24.74
CA MET A 1 31.77 3.41 -23.52
C MET A 1 30.44 3.77 -22.87
N ASP A 2 29.38 3.07 -23.24
CA ASP A 2 28.04 3.37 -22.77
C ASP A 2 27.94 3.04 -21.28
N LYS A 3 27.63 4.06 -20.48
CA LYS A 3 27.22 3.85 -19.09
C LYS A 3 25.91 3.07 -19.13
N GLN A 4 25.98 1.77 -18.89
CA GLN A 4 24.82 0.96 -18.55
C GLN A 4 24.14 1.65 -17.37
N LYS A 5 23.04 2.37 -17.63
CA LYS A 5 22.17 2.89 -16.59
C LYS A 5 21.64 1.67 -15.85
N LEU A 6 22.10 1.45 -14.62
CA LEU A 6 21.46 0.49 -13.72
C LEU A 6 19.97 0.81 -13.71
N LYS A 7 19.16 -0.16 -14.11
CA LYS A 7 17.70 -0.03 -14.08
C LYS A 7 17.28 -0.17 -12.62
N VAL A 8 17.31 0.95 -11.90
CA VAL A 8 16.82 1.08 -10.53
C VAL A 8 15.38 0.58 -10.49
N ASN A 9 15.11 -0.40 -9.64
CA ASN A 9 13.79 -0.96 -9.41
C ASN A 9 13.52 -1.08 -7.90
N PHE A 10 12.29 -1.38 -7.50
CA PHE A 10 11.95 -1.40 -6.08
C PHE A 10 12.75 -2.44 -5.29
N GLU A 11 12.95 -3.63 -5.87
CA GLU A 11 13.73 -4.69 -5.23
C GLU A 11 15.20 -4.28 -5.01
N SER A 12 15.83 -3.64 -6.00
CA SER A 12 17.22 -3.17 -5.88
C SER A 12 17.40 -2.09 -4.82
N GLU A 13 16.34 -1.33 -4.51
CA GLU A 13 16.34 -0.26 -3.51
C GLU A 13 15.74 -0.71 -2.15
N ASN A 14 15.45 -2.01 -1.97
CA ASN A 14 14.77 -2.55 -0.79
C ASN A 14 13.42 -1.86 -0.49
N LEU A 15 12.70 -1.47 -1.55
CA LEU A 15 11.33 -0.96 -1.47
C LEU A 15 10.33 -2.09 -1.69
N GLU A 16 9.32 -2.16 -0.82
CA GLU A 16 8.23 -3.11 -0.88
C GLU A 16 6.90 -2.37 -1.12
N VAL A 17 6.01 -2.97 -1.91
CA VAL A 17 4.64 -2.47 -2.08
C VAL A 17 3.77 -3.04 -0.96
N ASP A 18 3.25 -2.17 -0.08
CA ASP A 18 2.47 -2.58 1.10
C ASP A 18 0.96 -2.39 0.92
N TYR A 19 0.54 -1.59 -0.06
CA TYR A 19 -0.88 -1.40 -0.33
C TYR A 19 -1.11 -1.10 -1.80
N VAL A 20 -2.12 -1.74 -2.39
CA VAL A 20 -2.66 -1.36 -3.70
C VAL A 20 -4.17 -1.39 -3.60
N SER A 21 -4.87 -0.41 -4.18
CA SER A 21 -6.31 -0.53 -4.38
C SER A 21 -6.78 0.03 -5.69
N PHE A 22 -7.88 -0.55 -6.17
CA PHE A 22 -8.59 -0.12 -7.36
C PHE A 22 -10.02 0.26 -7.00
N LYS A 23 -10.49 1.32 -7.63
CA LYS A 23 -11.85 1.85 -7.51
C LYS A 23 -12.61 1.54 -8.77
N PHE A 24 -13.72 0.83 -8.64
CA PHE A 24 -14.70 0.65 -9.69
C PHE A 24 -15.94 1.48 -9.36
N GLN A 25 -16.29 2.43 -10.24
CA GLN A 25 -17.48 3.27 -10.05
C GLN A 25 -18.73 2.40 -10.06
N ASP A 26 -18.85 1.59 -11.10
CA ASP A 26 -19.88 0.58 -11.26
C ASP A 26 -19.16 -0.75 -11.47
N LEU A 27 -19.35 -1.70 -10.55
CA LEU A 27 -18.86 -3.07 -10.70
C LEU A 27 -20.02 -4.00 -10.43
N GLU A 28 -20.57 -4.58 -11.49
CA GLU A 28 -21.68 -5.48 -11.35
C GLU A 28 -21.28 -6.73 -10.54
N ASN A 29 -22.27 -7.38 -9.92
CA ASN A 29 -22.00 -8.60 -9.17
C ASN A 29 -21.37 -9.70 -10.05
N SER A 30 -21.79 -9.78 -11.32
CA SER A 30 -21.26 -10.74 -12.31
C SER A 30 -19.76 -10.50 -12.57
N GLU A 31 -19.36 -9.25 -12.78
CA GLU A 31 -17.97 -8.84 -13.00
C GLU A 31 -17.11 -9.04 -11.75
N ARG A 32 -17.65 -8.69 -10.59
CA ARG A 32 -16.99 -8.95 -9.30
C ARG A 32 -16.72 -10.43 -9.08
N ILE A 33 -17.68 -11.31 -9.40
CA ILE A 33 -17.50 -12.77 -9.33
C ILE A 33 -16.41 -13.23 -10.31
N LYS A 34 -16.39 -12.71 -11.54
CA LYS A 34 -15.33 -13.01 -12.53
C LYS A 34 -13.95 -12.61 -12.01
N LEU A 35 -13.80 -11.40 -11.47
CA LEU A 35 -12.56 -10.92 -10.85
C LEU A 35 -12.14 -11.79 -9.66
N ALA A 36 -13.08 -12.12 -8.77
CA ALA A 36 -12.80 -12.95 -7.59
C ALA A 36 -12.35 -14.36 -7.98
N ASN A 37 -12.99 -14.97 -9.00
CA ASN A 37 -12.61 -16.27 -9.53
C ASN A 37 -11.24 -16.21 -10.22
N TYR A 38 -10.97 -15.17 -11.02
CA TYR A 38 -9.65 -14.97 -11.62
C TYR A 38 -8.54 -14.94 -10.56
N PHE A 39 -8.73 -14.16 -9.50
CA PHE A 39 -7.77 -14.08 -8.39
C PHE A 39 -7.64 -15.39 -7.61
N TYR A 40 -8.72 -16.14 -7.49
CA TYR A 40 -8.72 -17.48 -6.91
C TYR A 40 -7.80 -18.44 -7.65
N GLU A 41 -7.87 -18.46 -8.98
CA GLU A 41 -7.01 -19.31 -9.84
C GLU A 41 -5.53 -18.94 -9.74
N ILE A 42 -5.21 -17.67 -9.46
CA ILE A 42 -3.81 -17.20 -9.32
C ILE A 42 -3.35 -17.11 -7.85
N GLY A 43 -4.04 -17.77 -6.92
CA GLY A 43 -3.56 -18.02 -5.56
C GLY A 43 -4.07 -17.07 -4.47
N PHE A 44 -5.12 -16.28 -4.73
CA PHE A 44 -5.73 -15.37 -3.77
C PHE A 44 -7.12 -15.85 -3.32
N ASN A 45 -7.34 -15.89 -2.01
CA ASN A 45 -8.69 -16.00 -1.46
C ASN A 45 -9.42 -14.66 -1.56
N SER A 46 -10.69 -14.68 -1.91
CA SER A 46 -11.50 -13.48 -2.09
C SER A 46 -12.51 -13.32 -0.97
N TYR A 47 -12.61 -12.11 -0.42
CA TYR A 47 -13.60 -11.73 0.58
C TYR A 47 -14.34 -10.47 0.16
N GLN A 48 -15.54 -10.27 0.69
CA GLN A 48 -16.26 -9.01 0.63
C GLN A 48 -16.56 -8.48 2.03
N GLU A 49 -16.55 -7.16 2.20
CA GLU A 49 -16.92 -6.51 3.45
C GLU A 49 -17.66 -5.19 3.18
N SER A 50 -18.53 -4.76 4.10
CA SER A 50 -19.22 -3.49 3.99
C SER A 50 -18.37 -2.34 4.54
N GLY A 51 -18.17 -1.31 3.72
CA GLY A 51 -17.49 -0.07 4.10
C GLY A 51 -18.32 0.85 5.01
N LYS A 52 -19.59 0.52 5.31
CA LYS A 52 -20.43 1.26 6.27
C LYS A 52 -20.13 0.90 7.72
N LEU A 53 -19.64 -0.32 7.96
CA LEU A 53 -19.43 -0.84 9.29
C LEU A 53 -18.11 -0.32 9.87
N LYS A 54 -18.13 0.07 11.15
CA LYS A 54 -16.92 0.44 11.90
C LYS A 54 -15.96 -0.76 12.04
N GLU A 55 -16.54 -1.95 12.17
CA GLU A 55 -15.85 -3.24 12.21
C GLU A 55 -16.45 -4.14 11.12
N PRO A 56 -15.88 -4.10 9.89
CA PRO A 56 -16.43 -4.84 8.77
C PRO A 56 -16.31 -6.35 8.96
N ILE A 57 -17.42 -7.06 8.80
CA ILE A 57 -17.43 -8.52 8.72
C ILE A 57 -16.95 -8.93 7.33
N ARG A 58 -15.93 -9.80 7.27
CA ARG A 58 -15.43 -10.37 6.03
C ARG A 58 -16.22 -11.62 5.67
N ASN A 59 -16.99 -11.52 4.59
CA ASN A 59 -17.71 -12.65 4.03
C ASN A 59 -16.86 -13.31 2.93
N PRO A 60 -16.59 -14.62 3.00
CA PRO A 60 -15.84 -15.31 1.97
C PRO A 60 -16.62 -15.34 0.64
N MET A 61 -15.90 -15.24 -0.47
CA MET A 61 -16.44 -15.41 -1.83
C MET A 61 -15.88 -16.67 -2.48
N PHE A 62 -14.56 -16.74 -2.61
CA PHE A 62 -13.83 -17.90 -3.15
C PHE A 62 -12.65 -18.17 -2.23
N ILE A 63 -12.67 -19.31 -1.52
CA ILE A 63 -11.65 -19.63 -0.52
C ILE A 63 -11.16 -21.06 -0.65
N THR A 64 -9.88 -21.25 -0.39
CA THR A 64 -9.25 -22.57 -0.23
C THR A 64 -8.04 -22.45 0.70
N SER A 65 -7.71 -23.54 1.38
CA SER A 65 -6.50 -23.62 2.22
C SER A 65 -5.22 -23.62 1.40
N LYS A 66 -5.30 -23.86 0.08
CA LYS A 66 -4.14 -23.84 -0.83
C LYS A 66 -3.65 -22.43 -1.15
N ASN A 67 -4.55 -21.45 -1.17
CA ASN A 67 -4.25 -20.07 -1.52
C ASN A 67 -3.61 -19.36 -0.33
N ARG A 68 -2.51 -18.65 -0.60
CA ARG A 68 -1.68 -18.01 0.43
C ARG A 68 -1.94 -16.52 0.58
N TYR A 69 -2.57 -15.92 -0.43
CA TYR A 69 -2.85 -14.50 -0.48
C TYR A 69 -4.34 -14.23 -0.41
N GLN A 70 -4.72 -12.97 -0.21
CA GLN A 70 -6.09 -12.55 -0.03
C GLN A 70 -6.36 -11.21 -0.70
N ILE A 71 -7.55 -11.07 -1.28
CA ILE A 71 -8.11 -9.80 -1.74
C ILE A 71 -9.42 -9.51 -1.03
N VAL A 72 -9.75 -8.23 -0.92
CA VAL A 72 -11.01 -7.80 -0.30
C VAL A 72 -11.71 -6.80 -1.19
N PHE A 73 -12.97 -7.09 -1.50
CA PHE A 73 -13.91 -6.14 -2.08
C PHE A 73 -14.63 -5.39 -0.96
N VAL A 74 -14.41 -4.09 -0.85
CA VAL A 74 -15.16 -3.23 0.08
C VAL A 74 -16.33 -2.62 -0.70
N ILE A 75 -17.54 -3.05 -0.35
CA ILE A 75 -18.80 -2.61 -0.95
C ILE A 75 -19.48 -1.57 -0.08
N ASP A 76 -20.44 -0.83 -0.62
CA ASP A 76 -21.29 0.11 0.12
C ASP A 76 -20.52 1.21 0.88
N ASN A 77 -19.48 1.79 0.29
CA ASN A 77 -18.70 2.84 0.96
C ASN A 77 -19.55 4.09 1.28
N SER A 78 -19.57 4.52 2.54
CA SER A 78 -20.38 5.67 3.00
C SER A 78 -20.01 7.01 2.37
N ARG A 79 -18.80 7.13 1.80
CA ARG A 79 -18.26 8.37 1.22
C ARG A 79 -18.22 8.37 -0.30
N TRP A 80 -18.43 7.24 -0.95
CA TRP A 80 -18.34 7.10 -2.39
C TRP A 80 -19.12 5.86 -2.84
N PRO A 81 -20.16 6.02 -3.69
CA PRO A 81 -20.91 4.89 -4.22
C PRO A 81 -20.03 4.18 -5.25
N GLY A 82 -19.45 3.04 -4.86
CA GLY A 82 -18.58 2.23 -5.71
C GLY A 82 -17.89 1.10 -4.93
N THR A 83 -17.23 0.20 -5.66
CA THR A 83 -16.51 -0.94 -5.08
C THR A 83 -15.01 -0.67 -5.02
N LEU A 84 -14.41 -0.90 -3.86
CA LEU A 84 -12.96 -0.82 -3.69
C LEU A 84 -12.37 -2.23 -3.59
N LEU A 85 -11.56 -2.63 -4.57
CA LEU A 85 -10.71 -3.82 -4.48
C LEU A 85 -9.39 -3.43 -3.81
N LYS A 86 -9.03 -4.07 -2.69
CA LYS A 86 -7.78 -3.78 -1.97
C LYS A 86 -6.89 -5.00 -1.77
N PHE A 87 -5.59 -4.74 -1.89
CA PHE A 87 -4.48 -5.62 -1.56
C PHE A 87 -3.68 -4.95 -0.44
N THR A 88 -3.35 -5.69 0.62
CA THR A 88 -2.65 -5.15 1.80
C THR A 88 -1.47 -6.02 2.21
N GLY A 89 -0.38 -5.42 2.65
CA GLY A 89 0.86 -6.08 3.06
C GLY A 89 1.38 -7.03 2.00
N ALA A 90 1.70 -8.25 2.41
CA ALA A 90 2.19 -9.31 1.52
C ALA A 90 1.30 -9.60 0.30
N ASN A 91 -0.02 -9.33 0.39
CA ASN A 91 -0.92 -9.47 -0.75
C ASN A 91 -0.65 -8.42 -1.84
N ALA A 92 -0.32 -7.19 -1.43
CA ALA A 92 0.03 -6.11 -2.34
C ALA A 92 1.40 -6.36 -2.99
N ALA A 93 2.38 -6.82 -2.20
CA ALA A 93 3.69 -7.21 -2.70
C ALA A 93 3.59 -8.35 -3.74
N CYS A 94 2.77 -9.38 -3.46
CA CYS A 94 2.52 -10.48 -4.39
C CYS A 94 1.84 -9.99 -5.68
N PHE A 95 0.75 -9.23 -5.57
CA PHE A 95 0.07 -8.65 -6.72
C PHE A 95 1.03 -7.83 -7.59
N TYR A 96 1.84 -6.97 -6.97
CA TYR A 96 2.83 -6.18 -7.69
C TYR A 96 3.89 -7.05 -8.38
N SER A 97 4.35 -8.14 -7.76
CA SER A 97 5.26 -9.10 -8.41
C SER A 97 4.63 -9.70 -9.67
N LEU A 98 3.34 -10.06 -9.63
CA LEU A 98 2.62 -10.58 -10.79
C LEU A 98 2.48 -9.53 -11.90
N VAL A 99 2.22 -8.28 -11.52
CA VAL A 99 2.19 -7.13 -12.44
C VAL A 99 3.54 -6.98 -13.16
N GLN A 100 4.65 -6.95 -12.42
CA GLN A 100 6.00 -6.82 -13.00
C GLN A 100 6.35 -7.99 -13.94
N LYS A 101 5.82 -9.18 -13.65
CA LYS A 101 5.95 -10.38 -14.49
C LYS A 101 4.96 -10.42 -15.67
N LYS A 102 4.10 -9.41 -15.82
CA LYS A 102 3.04 -9.33 -16.84
C LYS A 102 2.05 -10.50 -16.79
N LEU A 103 1.75 -10.98 -15.59
CA LEU A 103 0.82 -12.09 -15.34
C LEU A 103 -0.59 -11.63 -14.97
N ILE A 104 -0.82 -10.32 -14.92
CA ILE A 104 -2.14 -9.74 -14.65
C ILE A 104 -2.90 -9.52 -15.95
N ASN A 105 -4.12 -10.04 -16.01
CA ASN A 105 -5.06 -9.73 -17.08
C ASN A 105 -5.72 -8.37 -16.79
N TRP A 106 -5.19 -7.32 -17.42
CA TRP A 106 -5.68 -5.96 -17.25
C TRP A 106 -7.05 -5.69 -17.88
N ASP A 107 -7.53 -6.55 -18.79
CA ASP A 107 -8.87 -6.39 -19.38
C ASP A 107 -9.97 -6.56 -18.32
N LEU A 108 -9.69 -7.31 -17.24
CA LEU A 108 -10.58 -7.43 -16.08
C LEU A 108 -10.64 -6.15 -15.22
N PHE A 109 -9.83 -5.14 -15.55
CA PHE A 109 -9.70 -3.87 -14.84
C PHE A 109 -10.09 -2.67 -15.71
N SER A 110 -10.81 -2.86 -16.83
CA SER A 110 -11.15 -1.80 -17.82
C SER A 110 -11.70 -0.51 -17.20
N ASP A 111 -12.57 -0.65 -16.19
CA ASP A 111 -13.25 0.46 -15.51
C ASP A 111 -12.62 0.81 -14.15
N ALA A 112 -11.48 0.21 -13.85
CA ALA A 112 -10.78 0.36 -12.60
C ALA A 112 -9.88 1.61 -12.60
N ILE A 113 -10.00 2.42 -11.56
CA ILE A 113 -9.08 3.54 -11.30
C ILE A 113 -8.17 3.16 -10.15
N LEU A 114 -6.85 3.28 -10.34
CA LEU A 114 -5.89 3.13 -9.26
C LEU A 114 -6.17 4.14 -8.13
N GLY A 115 -6.56 3.62 -6.98
CA GLY A 115 -7.06 4.40 -5.85
C GLY A 115 -5.98 4.80 -4.85
N ARG A 116 -5.12 3.85 -4.47
CA ARG A 116 -4.02 4.03 -3.52
C ARG A 116 -2.88 3.07 -3.84
N PHE A 117 -1.66 3.52 -3.59
CA PHE A 117 -0.46 2.71 -3.67
C PHE A 117 0.49 3.15 -2.57
N ASP A 118 0.94 2.20 -1.76
CA ASP A 118 1.86 2.48 -0.66
C ASP A 118 3.19 1.76 -0.87
N LEU A 119 4.28 2.50 -0.64
CA LEU A 119 5.63 1.98 -0.64
C LEU A 119 6.18 1.98 0.78
N VAL A 120 6.96 0.95 1.08
CA VAL A 120 7.63 0.79 2.36
C VAL A 120 9.11 0.52 2.15
N TYR A 121 9.95 1.24 2.88
CA TYR A 121 11.37 0.94 3.05
C TYR A 121 11.63 0.61 4.51
N SER A 122 12.35 -0.47 4.75
CA SER A 122 12.70 -0.92 6.10
C SER A 122 14.22 -0.98 6.24
N ARG A 123 14.74 -0.33 7.26
CA ARG A 123 16.17 -0.35 7.60
C ARG A 123 16.35 -0.87 9.02
N THR A 124 17.00 -2.02 9.16
CA THR A 124 17.40 -2.52 10.48
C THR A 124 18.46 -1.59 11.08
N ASN A 125 18.22 -1.14 12.31
CA ASN A 125 19.17 -0.33 13.06
C ASN A 125 20.37 -1.20 13.45
N ASN A 126 21.57 -0.64 13.28
CA ASN A 126 22.81 -1.32 13.59
C ASN A 126 23.62 -0.48 14.59
N PRO A 127 23.56 -0.80 15.90
CA PRO A 127 24.25 -0.03 16.93
C PRO A 127 25.77 0.07 16.75
N LYS A 128 26.39 -0.82 15.95
CA LYS A 128 27.84 -0.77 15.66
C LYS A 128 28.21 0.28 14.62
N VAL A 129 27.26 0.69 13.78
CA VAL A 129 27.50 1.58 12.62
C VAL A 129 26.69 2.88 12.75
N ASP A 130 25.54 2.82 13.40
CA ASP A 130 24.61 3.94 13.51
C ASP A 130 25.12 4.97 14.50
N LYS A 131 25.29 6.20 14.01
CA LYS A 131 25.79 7.33 14.81
C LYS A 131 24.75 7.87 15.80
N ILE A 132 23.47 7.59 15.56
CA ILE A 132 22.34 8.10 16.35
C ILE A 132 21.25 7.02 16.44
N SER A 133 20.45 7.05 17.51
CA SER A 133 19.30 6.16 17.67
C SER A 133 18.13 6.57 16.76
N GLY A 134 17.18 5.66 16.54
CA GLY A 134 15.93 5.93 15.82
C GLY A 134 15.15 7.10 16.43
N TYR A 135 15.06 7.15 17.76
CA TYR A 135 14.47 8.28 18.48
C TYR A 135 15.13 9.63 18.13
N VAL A 136 16.47 9.72 18.20
CA VAL A 136 17.20 10.96 17.88
C VAL A 136 17.04 11.31 16.40
N PHE A 137 17.05 10.31 15.51
CA PHE A 137 16.78 10.49 14.08
C PHE A 137 15.40 11.13 13.84
N LEU A 138 14.34 10.57 14.43
CA LEU A 138 12.97 11.07 14.29
C LEU A 138 12.83 12.52 14.77
N HIS A 139 13.44 12.86 15.91
CA HIS A 139 13.46 14.24 16.42
C HIS A 139 14.22 15.20 15.50
N ASN A 140 15.36 14.78 14.95
CA ASN A 140 16.12 15.58 13.98
C ASN A 140 15.32 15.81 12.68
N CYS A 141 14.63 14.78 12.18
CA CYS A 141 13.73 14.90 11.04
C CYS A 141 12.60 15.90 11.31
N HIS A 142 11.92 15.77 12.44
CA HIS A 142 10.84 16.68 12.82
C HIS A 142 11.32 18.14 12.89
N LYS A 143 12.47 18.39 13.52
CA LYS A 143 13.06 19.74 13.58
C LYS A 143 13.34 20.31 12.19
N LYS A 144 13.92 19.52 11.29
CA LYS A 144 14.17 19.96 9.89
C LYS A 144 12.88 20.24 9.14
N LEU A 145 11.88 19.37 9.27
CA LEU A 145 10.58 19.53 8.61
C LEU A 145 9.87 20.79 9.08
N HIS A 146 9.89 21.05 10.39
CA HIS A 146 9.33 22.26 10.98
C HIS A 146 10.01 23.53 10.45
N LEU A 147 11.35 23.54 10.37
CA LEU A 147 12.10 24.66 9.76
C LEU A 147 11.76 24.90 8.28
N SER A 148 11.32 23.87 7.57
CA SER A 148 10.88 23.96 6.17
C SER A 148 9.37 24.21 6.01
N ASN A 149 8.65 24.57 7.08
CA ASN A 149 7.19 24.76 7.11
C ASN A 149 6.38 23.56 6.56
N GLN A 150 6.95 22.35 6.64
CA GLN A 150 6.23 21.13 6.31
C GLN A 150 5.35 20.71 7.49
N ASN A 151 4.12 20.32 7.19
CA ASN A 151 3.21 19.80 8.21
C ASN A 151 3.69 18.42 8.66
N ALA A 152 4.35 18.35 9.81
CA ALA A 152 4.82 17.12 10.41
C ALA A 152 4.49 17.12 11.91
N TYR A 153 4.12 15.96 12.43
CA TYR A 153 3.73 15.82 13.83
C TYR A 153 4.04 14.41 14.33
N PHE A 154 4.23 14.30 15.64
CA PHE A 154 4.40 13.01 16.30
C PHE A 154 3.06 12.41 16.71
N GLU A 155 2.96 11.09 16.57
CA GLU A 155 1.90 10.27 17.15
C GLU A 155 2.56 9.16 17.97
N LYS A 156 2.15 9.02 19.23
CA LYS A 156 2.58 7.93 20.10
C LYS A 156 1.45 6.90 20.17
N ASN A 157 1.76 5.65 19.91
CA ASN A 157 0.83 4.53 20.06
C ASN A 157 1.52 3.34 20.72
N ASN A 158 0.83 2.20 20.82
CA ASN A 158 1.36 1.00 21.47
C ASN A 158 2.61 0.42 20.78
N ARG A 159 2.91 0.85 19.55
CA ARG A 159 4.10 0.44 18.78
C ARG A 159 5.27 1.42 18.91
N GLY A 160 5.08 2.56 19.59
CA GLY A 160 6.13 3.56 19.82
C GLY A 160 5.82 4.93 19.22
N LEU A 161 6.88 5.70 18.97
CA LEU A 161 6.82 7.05 18.42
C LEU A 161 6.82 6.98 16.88
N MET A 162 5.84 7.61 16.25
CA MET A 162 5.71 7.73 14.80
C MET A 162 5.73 9.19 14.40
N LEU A 163 6.63 9.56 13.49
CA LEU A 163 6.61 10.83 12.79
C LEU A 163 5.69 10.72 11.58
N LYS A 164 4.66 11.56 11.51
CA LYS A 164 3.76 11.68 10.36
C LYS A 164 4.06 12.97 9.61
N ILE A 165 4.01 12.92 8.28
CA ILE A 165 4.28 14.05 7.40
C ILE A 165 3.11 14.17 6.41
N GLY A 166 2.50 15.35 6.38
CA GLY A 166 1.28 15.63 5.64
C GLY A 166 0.02 15.14 6.36
N ASN A 167 -1.10 15.13 5.63
CA ASN A 167 -2.40 14.69 6.15
C ASN A 167 -2.85 13.41 5.44
N ARG A 168 -3.36 12.41 6.19
CA ARG A 168 -3.87 11.15 5.63
C ARG A 168 -4.99 11.31 4.58
N ARG A 169 -5.72 12.44 4.60
CA ARG A 169 -6.75 12.78 3.59
C ARG A 169 -6.19 13.42 2.33
N SER A 170 -4.94 13.86 2.36
CA SER A 170 -4.26 14.46 1.21
C SER A 170 -3.80 13.39 0.21
N ASP A 171 -3.21 13.83 -0.88
CA ASP A 171 -2.79 12.98 -2.00
C ASP A 171 -1.51 12.19 -1.68
N GLN A 172 -0.74 12.64 -0.69
CA GLN A 172 0.45 11.96 -0.20
C GLN A 172 0.54 12.05 1.32
N HIS A 173 0.94 10.97 1.97
CA HIS A 173 1.13 10.95 3.41
C HIS A 173 2.31 10.04 3.75
N SER A 174 3.29 10.55 4.47
CA SER A 174 4.46 9.77 4.86
C SER A 174 4.47 9.48 6.35
N ARG A 175 4.98 8.31 6.72
CA ARG A 175 5.16 7.89 8.10
C ARG A 175 6.57 7.36 8.29
N ILE A 176 7.20 7.73 9.38
CA ILE A 176 8.48 7.18 9.81
C ILE A 176 8.33 6.74 11.26
N TYR A 177 8.63 5.49 11.54
CA TYR A 177 8.51 4.94 12.89
C TYR A 177 9.52 3.82 13.11
N GLU A 178 9.84 3.60 14.37
CA GLU A 178 10.64 2.46 14.78
C GLU A 178 9.70 1.33 15.21
N GLU A 179 9.89 0.15 14.63
CA GLU A 179 9.21 -1.07 15.03
C GLU A 179 10.28 -2.11 15.36
N MET A 180 10.31 -2.55 16.62
CA MET A 180 11.38 -3.38 17.17
C MET A 180 12.76 -2.71 17.01
N ASN A 181 13.61 -3.22 16.12
CA ASN A 181 14.94 -2.68 15.81
C ASN A 181 15.03 -2.21 14.34
N THR A 182 13.90 -1.85 13.75
CA THR A 182 13.81 -1.45 12.34
C THR A 182 13.15 -0.10 12.21
N LEU A 183 13.82 0.81 11.52
CA LEU A 183 13.23 2.08 11.10
C LEU A 183 12.44 1.85 9.80
N ARG A 184 11.13 2.04 9.87
CA ARG A 184 10.20 1.89 8.75
C ARG A 184 9.81 3.25 8.20
N PHE A 185 9.86 3.36 6.88
CA PHE A 185 9.45 4.52 6.11
C PHE A 185 8.31 4.10 5.21
N GLU A 186 7.17 4.77 5.31
CA GLU A 186 6.01 4.48 4.48
C GLU A 186 5.60 5.72 3.71
N LEU A 187 5.39 5.57 2.41
CA LEU A 187 4.85 6.60 1.52
C LEU A 187 3.50 6.12 0.98
N GLU A 188 2.43 6.77 1.42
CA GLU A 188 1.07 6.53 0.94
C GLU A 188 0.75 7.51 -0.19
N MET A 189 0.40 6.99 -1.38
CA MET A 189 0.11 7.76 -2.58
C MET A 189 -1.34 7.57 -3.03
N LYS A 190 -2.05 8.66 -3.33
CA LYS A 190 -3.48 8.67 -3.68
C LYS A 190 -3.81 9.73 -4.74
N LYS A 191 -5.05 9.71 -5.22
CA LYS A 191 -5.71 10.80 -5.96
C LYS A 191 -4.91 11.29 -7.18
N THR A 192 -4.50 12.56 -7.23
CA THR A 192 -3.80 13.12 -8.39
C THR A 192 -2.32 12.78 -8.38
N PHE A 193 -1.74 12.57 -7.19
CA PHE A 193 -0.34 12.21 -7.05
C PHE A 193 -0.06 10.87 -7.72
N ILE A 194 -0.86 9.85 -7.42
CA ILE A 194 -0.68 8.50 -7.97
C ILE A 194 -0.88 8.42 -9.50
N LYS A 195 -1.65 9.32 -10.11
CA LYS A 195 -1.81 9.36 -11.59
C LYS A 195 -0.49 9.63 -12.31
N LYS A 196 0.45 10.33 -11.66
CA LYS A 196 1.80 10.57 -12.20
C LYS A 196 2.66 9.30 -12.23
N TYR A 197 2.22 8.27 -11.50
CA TYR A 197 2.92 7.02 -11.31
C TYR A 197 2.10 5.82 -11.82
N HIS A 198 1.18 6.04 -12.76
CA HIS A 198 0.38 4.96 -13.35
C HIS A 198 1.25 3.88 -14.01
N THR A 199 2.44 4.26 -14.51
CA THR A 199 3.44 3.35 -15.09
C THR A 199 4.12 2.44 -14.08
N LEU A 200 3.84 2.60 -12.78
CA LEU A 200 4.32 1.65 -11.77
C LEU A 200 3.59 0.30 -11.88
N LEU A 201 2.38 0.29 -12.46
CA LEU A 201 1.61 -0.91 -12.75
C LEU A 201 1.72 -1.30 -14.23
#